data_AF-A0A2N6LPV8-F1
#
_entry.id   AF-A0A2N6LPV8-F1
#
_cell.length_a   1.000
_cell.length_b   1.000
_cell.length_c   1.000
_cell.angle_alpha   90.00
_cell.angle_beta   90.00
_cell.angle_gamma   90.00
#
_symmetry.space_group_name_H-M   'P 1'
#
loop_
_entity.id
_entity.type
_entity.pdbx_description
1 polymer ?
#
loop_
_entity_poly.entity_id
_entity_poly.type
_entity_poly.pdbx_seq_one_letter_code
_entity_poly.pdbx_strand_id
1 'polypeptide(L)'
;MIREVKNDRPSKFEEFLRHLEEARKLQDDILKYGLAAADLYCEDVDGDWLETWGDDEENTFVESVVNFLESNDSVAVKVRKQLKDKSLQEIATELENCLSFGEEEERIFALKNVLVGSVTSGSIYRDFSDDDEIDLLDLAEELLEKLTHICGED
;
A
#
# COMPACT_ATOMS: atom_id res chain seq x y z
N MET A 1 25.56 -34.87 -20.20
CA MET A 1 25.80 -33.83 -19.16
C MET A 1 25.06 -34.25 -17.91
N ILE A 2 25.76 -34.75 -16.90
CA ILE A 2 25.18 -35.07 -15.60
C ILE A 2 25.11 -33.76 -14.82
N ARG A 3 23.91 -33.31 -14.44
CA ARG A 3 23.74 -32.15 -13.55
C ARG A 3 24.16 -32.60 -12.16
N GLU A 4 25.24 -32.05 -11.64
CA GLU A 4 25.59 -32.20 -10.22
C GLU A 4 24.49 -31.52 -9.39
N VAL A 5 23.69 -32.33 -8.71
CA VAL A 5 22.75 -31.83 -7.70
C VAL A 5 23.60 -31.39 -6.51
N LYS A 6 23.76 -30.08 -6.31
CA LYS A 6 24.37 -29.53 -5.10
C LYS A 6 23.62 -30.11 -3.90
N ASN A 7 24.34 -30.87 -3.09
CA ASN A 7 23.78 -31.59 -1.96
C ASN A 7 23.67 -30.62 -0.77
N ASP A 8 22.63 -29.77 -0.74
CA ASP A 8 22.35 -28.79 0.33
C ASP A 8 21.77 -29.43 1.63
N ARG A 9 21.86 -30.76 1.75
CA ARG A 9 21.37 -31.49 2.92
C ARG A 9 22.15 -31.24 4.23
N PRO A 10 23.50 -31.15 4.25
CA PRO A 10 24.22 -30.94 5.50
C PRO A 10 24.02 -29.51 6.04
N SER A 11 23.93 -28.49 5.18
CA SER A 11 23.70 -27.10 5.60
C SER A 11 22.33 -26.90 6.23
N LYS A 12 21.27 -27.49 5.66
CA LYS A 12 19.91 -27.44 6.24
C LYS A 12 19.82 -28.14 7.60
N PHE A 13 20.61 -29.21 7.78
CA PHE A 13 20.63 -29.94 9.05
C PHE A 13 21.38 -29.16 10.13
N GLU A 14 22.48 -28.50 9.80
CA GLU A 14 23.20 -27.60 10.71
C GLU A 14 22.34 -26.40 11.11
N GLU A 15 21.63 -25.80 10.16
CA GLU A 15 20.68 -24.72 10.42
C GLU A 15 19.53 -25.16 11.33
N PHE A 16 18.99 -26.36 11.09
CA PHE A 16 17.99 -26.95 11.97
C PHE A 16 18.51 -27.15 13.41
N LEU A 17 19.73 -27.66 13.58
CA LEU A 17 20.34 -27.83 14.90
C LEU A 17 20.55 -26.49 15.61
N ARG A 18 20.98 -25.46 14.88
CA ARG A 18 21.13 -24.10 15.40
C ARG A 18 19.81 -23.56 15.92
N HIS A 19 18.73 -23.65 15.13
CA HIS A 19 17.42 -23.19 15.57
C HIS A 19 16.88 -23.98 16.77
N LEU A 20 17.18 -25.27 16.85
CA LEU A 20 16.80 -26.10 17.99
C LEU A 20 17.55 -25.66 19.26
N GLU A 21 18.84 -25.33 19.14
CA GLU A 21 19.64 -24.81 20.25
C GLU A 21 19.15 -23.43 20.71
N GLU A 22 18.84 -22.53 19.77
CA GLU A 22 18.28 -21.20 20.05
C GLU A 22 16.92 -21.30 20.75
N ALA A 23 16.02 -22.15 20.26
CA ALA A 23 14.70 -22.35 20.87
C ALA A 23 14.81 -22.94 22.28
N ARG A 24 15.77 -23.86 22.50
CA ARG A 24 16.04 -24.42 23.83
C ARG A 24 16.57 -23.36 24.79
N LYS A 25 17.48 -22.51 24.31
CA LYS A 25 18.01 -21.40 25.10
C LYS A 25 16.89 -20.42 25.50
N LEU A 26 16.02 -20.06 24.56
CA LEU A 26 14.85 -19.23 24.84
C LEU A 26 13.94 -19.87 25.90
N GLN A 27 13.69 -21.18 25.81
CA GLN A 27 12.91 -21.89 26.82
C GLN A 27 13.56 -21.85 28.22
N ASP A 28 14.87 -22.06 28.30
CA ASP A 28 15.62 -22.01 29.56
C ASP A 28 15.61 -20.59 30.15
N ASP A 29 15.72 -19.57 29.30
CA ASP A 29 15.64 -18.16 29.71
C ASP A 29 14.23 -17.79 30.22
N ILE A 30 13.16 -18.24 29.54
CA ILE A 30 11.78 -18.06 30.01
C ILE A 30 11.56 -18.77 31.36
N LEU A 31 12.09 -19.98 31.54
CA LEU A 31 11.96 -20.70 32.81
C LEU A 31 12.69 -19.97 33.95
N LYS A 32 13.81 -19.33 33.65
CA LYS A 32 14.67 -18.65 34.62
C LYS A 32 14.18 -17.25 34.98
N TYR A 33 13.75 -16.47 33.99
CA TYR A 33 13.45 -15.04 34.13
C TYR A 33 11.96 -14.71 33.98
N GLY A 34 11.12 -15.67 33.59
CA GLY A 34 9.69 -15.46 33.39
C GLY A 34 9.41 -14.47 32.26
N LEU A 35 8.51 -13.51 32.50
CA LEU A 35 8.18 -12.46 31.53
C LEU A 35 9.35 -11.51 31.23
N ALA A 36 10.27 -11.33 32.18
CA ALA A 36 11.48 -10.51 31.99
C ALA A 36 12.50 -11.15 31.03
N ALA A 37 12.25 -12.37 30.54
CA ALA A 37 13.02 -12.93 29.45
C ALA A 37 12.89 -12.12 28.16
N ALA A 38 11.78 -11.39 27.96
CA ALA A 38 11.59 -10.53 26.79
C ALA A 38 12.70 -9.49 26.62
N ASP A 39 13.19 -8.91 27.72
CA ASP A 39 14.25 -7.89 27.73
C ASP A 39 15.60 -8.41 27.20
N LEU A 40 15.78 -9.74 27.11
CA LEU A 40 17.00 -10.35 26.54
C LEU A 40 16.97 -10.43 25.01
N TYR A 41 15.78 -10.33 24.41
CA TYR A 41 15.55 -10.58 22.98
C TYR A 41 14.94 -9.38 22.25
N CYS A 42 14.36 -8.43 22.97
CA CYS A 42 13.73 -7.24 22.42
C CYS A 42 14.36 -5.99 23.06
N GLU A 43 14.85 -5.06 22.24
CA GLU A 43 15.54 -3.85 22.72
C GLU A 43 14.58 -2.79 23.28
N ASP A 44 13.30 -2.82 22.88
CA ASP A 44 12.27 -1.87 23.30
C ASP A 44 10.94 -2.58 23.61
N VAL A 45 10.95 -3.45 24.63
CA VAL A 45 9.77 -4.23 25.05
C VAL A 45 8.61 -3.33 25.49
N ASP A 46 8.95 -2.23 26.17
CA ASP A 46 8.01 -1.24 26.71
C ASP A 46 7.73 -0.08 25.73
N GLY A 47 8.28 -0.14 24.52
CA GLY A 47 8.08 0.87 23.49
C GLY A 47 6.69 0.85 22.89
N ASP A 48 6.37 1.88 22.11
CA ASP A 48 5.06 2.04 21.48
C ASP A 48 4.87 1.11 20.25
N TRP A 49 5.65 0.03 20.16
CA TRP A 49 5.70 -0.86 18.99
C TRP A 49 4.36 -1.54 18.73
N LEU A 50 3.58 -1.82 19.78
CA LEU A 50 2.24 -2.37 19.62
C LEU A 50 1.24 -1.31 19.13
N GLU A 51 1.40 -0.05 19.55
CA GLU A 51 0.60 1.07 19.06
C GLU A 51 0.93 1.44 17.61
N THR A 52 2.19 1.29 17.17
CA THR A 52 2.63 1.53 15.80
C THR A 52 2.69 0.26 14.94
N TRP A 53 2.19 -0.87 15.46
CA TRP A 53 2.21 -2.15 14.73
C TRP A 53 1.23 -2.09 13.55
N GLY A 54 1.78 -1.85 12.35
CA GLY A 54 1.03 -1.66 11.10
C GLY A 54 1.30 -0.31 10.43
N ASP A 55 1.82 0.68 11.17
CA ASP A 55 2.09 2.02 10.63
C ASP A 55 3.37 2.09 9.77
N ASP A 56 4.30 1.13 9.93
CA ASP A 56 5.59 1.11 9.24
C ASP A 56 5.54 0.54 7.79
N GLU A 57 4.42 -0.06 7.35
CA GLU A 57 4.29 -0.59 5.97
C GLU A 57 3.16 0.03 5.14
N GLU A 58 2.17 0.70 5.74
CA GLU A 58 1.01 1.24 5.00
C GLU A 58 1.24 2.63 4.38
N ASN A 59 2.29 3.37 4.75
CA ASN A 59 2.47 4.75 4.24
C ASN A 59 3.13 4.84 2.85
N THR A 60 3.54 3.71 2.25
CA THR A 60 4.24 3.72 0.94
C THR A 60 3.33 4.05 -0.22
N PHE A 61 2.08 3.56 -0.21
CA PHE A 61 1.16 3.75 -1.32
C PHE A 61 0.63 5.17 -1.38
N VAL A 62 0.08 5.67 -0.27
CA VAL A 62 -0.44 7.04 -0.17
C VAL A 62 0.66 8.06 -0.46
N GLU A 63 1.87 7.87 0.06
CA GLU A 63 3.01 8.75 -0.22
C GLU A 63 3.43 8.70 -1.70
N SER A 64 3.44 7.52 -2.34
CA SER A 64 3.74 7.37 -3.76
C SER A 64 2.69 8.02 -4.66
N VAL A 65 1.41 7.92 -4.30
CA VAL A 65 0.32 8.58 -5.01
C VAL A 65 0.39 10.10 -4.82
N VAL A 66 0.70 10.60 -3.62
CA VAL A 66 0.93 12.03 -3.38
C VAL A 66 2.09 12.54 -4.24
N ASN A 67 3.22 11.82 -4.28
CA ASN A 67 4.37 12.16 -5.13
C ASN A 67 3.99 12.20 -6.63
N PHE A 68 3.17 11.25 -7.09
CA PHE A 68 2.63 11.27 -8.45
C PHE A 68 1.73 12.48 -8.70
N LEU A 69 0.82 12.79 -7.77
CA LEU A 69 -0.07 13.94 -7.89
C LEU A 69 0.70 15.27 -7.88
N GLU A 70 1.84 15.36 -7.19
CA GLU A 70 2.72 16.53 -7.21
C GLU A 70 3.52 16.66 -8.52
N SER A 71 3.83 15.53 -9.17
CA SER A 71 4.57 15.48 -10.44
C SER A 71 3.91 16.25 -11.58
N ASN A 72 4.70 16.66 -12.58
CA ASN A 72 4.21 17.36 -13.78
C ASN A 72 3.61 16.41 -14.84
N ASP A 73 3.22 15.19 -14.45
CA ASP A 73 2.52 14.27 -15.35
C ASP A 73 1.20 14.89 -15.82
N SER A 74 0.86 14.70 -17.10
CA SER A 74 -0.35 15.26 -17.70
C SER A 74 -1.62 14.82 -17.00
N VAL A 75 -1.66 13.58 -16.50
CA VAL A 75 -2.78 13.02 -15.74
C VAL A 75 -2.86 13.68 -14.38
N ALA A 76 -1.74 13.78 -13.65
CA ALA A 76 -1.67 14.45 -12.35
C ALA A 76 -2.08 15.93 -12.40
N VAL A 77 -1.72 16.64 -13.47
CA VAL A 77 -2.13 18.04 -13.68
C VAL A 77 -3.64 18.15 -13.93
N LYS A 78 -4.23 17.24 -14.73
CA LYS A 78 -5.68 17.20 -14.98
C LYS A 78 -6.46 16.86 -13.70
N VAL A 79 -6.01 15.86 -12.93
CA VAL A 79 -6.63 15.46 -11.66
C VAL A 79 -6.59 16.60 -10.64
N ARG A 80 -5.44 17.26 -10.46
CA ARG A 80 -5.35 18.46 -9.60
C ARG A 80 -6.23 19.60 -10.06
N LYS A 81 -6.45 19.75 -11.36
CA LYS A 81 -7.33 20.78 -11.91
C LYS A 81 -8.81 20.50 -11.60
N GLN A 82 -9.21 19.23 -11.57
CA GLN A 82 -10.57 18.79 -11.25
C GLN A 82 -10.85 18.76 -9.74
N LEU A 83 -9.86 18.38 -8.94
CA LEU A 83 -9.97 18.18 -7.48
C LEU A 83 -9.38 19.34 -6.67
N LYS A 84 -9.46 20.58 -7.18
CA LYS A 84 -8.87 21.77 -6.53
C LYS A 84 -9.38 22.05 -5.12
N ASP A 85 -10.55 21.53 -4.79
CA ASP A 85 -11.23 21.77 -3.52
C ASP A 85 -10.84 20.74 -2.43
N LYS A 86 -10.11 19.67 -2.77
CA LYS A 86 -9.67 18.62 -1.83
C LYS A 86 -8.15 18.65 -1.61
N SER A 87 -7.69 18.19 -0.45
CA SER A 87 -6.24 18.04 -0.19
C SER A 87 -5.67 16.82 -0.94
N LEU A 88 -4.38 16.88 -1.30
CA LEU A 88 -3.71 15.78 -2.02
C LEU A 88 -3.72 14.47 -1.24
N GLN A 89 -3.66 14.54 0.10
CA GLN A 89 -3.75 13.38 0.98
C GLN A 89 -5.15 12.75 0.97
N GLU A 90 -6.21 13.57 1.08
CA GLU A 90 -7.59 13.06 0.97
C GLU A 90 -7.82 12.39 -0.39
N ILE A 91 -7.31 12.99 -1.47
CA ILE A 91 -7.38 12.40 -2.81
C ILE A 91 -6.63 11.07 -2.84
N ALA A 92 -5.39 11.00 -2.35
CA ALA A 92 -4.60 9.77 -2.35
C ALA A 92 -5.29 8.63 -1.55
N THR A 93 -5.89 8.92 -0.40
CA THR A 93 -6.66 7.95 0.38
C THR A 93 -7.95 7.50 -0.33
N GLU A 94 -8.65 8.40 -1.03
CA GLU A 94 -9.81 8.03 -1.85
C GLU A 94 -9.40 7.15 -3.03
N LEU A 95 -8.26 7.43 -3.67
CA LEU A 95 -7.71 6.64 -4.77
C LEU A 95 -7.30 5.24 -4.31
N GLU A 96 -6.66 5.12 -3.14
CA GLU A 96 -6.33 3.84 -2.51
C GLU A 96 -7.59 3.00 -2.27
N ASN A 97 -8.62 3.60 -1.68
CA ASN A 97 -9.89 2.94 -1.45
C ASN A 97 -10.55 2.51 -2.77
N CYS A 98 -10.43 3.30 -3.84
CA CYS A 98 -10.90 2.93 -5.18
C CYS A 98 -10.13 1.76 -5.80
N LEU A 99 -8.87 1.52 -5.41
CA LEU A 99 -8.10 0.38 -5.90
C LEU A 99 -8.39 -0.91 -5.13
N SER A 100 -9.03 -0.81 -3.96
CA SER A 100 -9.46 -1.98 -3.17
C SER A 100 -10.58 -2.80 -3.84
N PHE A 101 -11.28 -2.23 -4.84
CA PHE A 101 -12.29 -2.95 -5.60
C PHE A 101 -11.68 -4.07 -6.46
N GLY A 102 -12.43 -5.15 -6.70
CA GLY A 102 -11.89 -6.36 -7.34
C GLY A 102 -11.80 -6.28 -8.86
N GLU A 103 -12.76 -5.61 -9.51
CA GLU A 103 -12.87 -5.55 -10.97
C GLU A 103 -12.37 -4.21 -11.51
N GLU A 104 -11.67 -4.24 -12.66
CA GLU A 104 -11.10 -3.04 -13.29
C GLU A 104 -12.17 -2.00 -13.66
N GLU A 105 -13.31 -2.45 -14.20
CA GLU A 105 -14.45 -1.58 -14.53
C GLU A 105 -15.02 -0.89 -13.28
N GLU A 106 -15.09 -1.58 -12.15
CA GLU A 106 -15.53 -1.01 -10.86
C GLU A 106 -14.55 0.04 -10.34
N ARG A 107 -13.24 -0.20 -10.50
CA ARG A 107 -12.18 0.77 -10.14
C ARG A 107 -12.28 2.03 -10.99
N ILE A 108 -12.42 1.89 -12.31
CA ILE A 108 -12.57 3.03 -13.24
C ILE A 108 -13.80 3.86 -12.86
N PHE A 109 -14.92 3.21 -12.55
CA PHE A 109 -16.15 3.91 -12.16
C PHE A 109 -16.01 4.59 -10.79
N ALA A 110 -15.33 3.96 -9.83
CA ALA A 110 -15.04 4.57 -8.53
C ALA A 110 -14.13 5.80 -8.67
N LEU A 111 -13.07 5.71 -9.49
CA LEU A 111 -12.18 6.82 -9.82
C LEU A 111 -12.92 7.97 -10.52
N LYS A 112 -13.78 7.65 -11.49
CA LYS A 112 -14.67 8.63 -12.12
C LYS A 112 -15.53 9.33 -11.08
N ASN A 113 -16.13 8.58 -10.15
CA ASN A 113 -16.96 9.16 -9.10
C ASN A 113 -16.17 10.05 -8.14
N VAL A 114 -14.90 9.74 -7.87
CA VAL A 114 -13.98 10.63 -7.12
C VAL A 114 -13.73 11.93 -7.89
N LEU A 115 -13.46 11.83 -9.20
CA LEU A 115 -13.26 12.99 -10.08
C LEU A 115 -14.50 13.87 -10.20
N VAL A 116 -15.70 13.28 -10.23
CA VAL A 116 -17.00 13.97 -10.27
C VAL A 116 -17.39 14.53 -8.89
N GLY A 117 -17.11 13.79 -7.81
CA GLY A 117 -17.53 14.06 -6.44
C GLY A 117 -16.79 15.19 -5.71
N SER A 118 -15.80 15.82 -6.35
CA SER A 118 -15.26 17.14 -5.95
C SER A 118 -16.30 18.26 -6.03
N VAL A 119 -17.30 18.12 -6.91
CA VAL A 119 -18.46 19.01 -6.94
C VAL A 119 -19.35 18.66 -5.74
N THR A 120 -19.16 19.39 -4.64
CA THR A 120 -20.00 19.31 -3.44
C THR A 120 -21.48 19.14 -3.81
N SER A 121 -22.14 18.20 -3.11
CA SER A 121 -23.52 17.75 -3.27
C SER A 121 -24.59 18.83 -2.95
N GLY A 122 -24.34 20.10 -3.30
CA GLY A 122 -25.20 21.25 -3.01
C GLY A 122 -25.90 21.85 -4.24
N SER A 123 -25.43 21.59 -5.44
CA SER A 123 -26.06 22.02 -6.69
C SER A 123 -25.27 21.30 -7.76
N ILE A 124 -25.85 20.52 -8.67
CA ILE A 124 -26.00 20.94 -10.06
C ILE A 124 -26.42 19.67 -10.84
N TYR A 125 -27.69 19.51 -11.16
CA TYR A 125 -28.12 18.76 -12.36
C TYR A 125 -27.93 19.67 -13.59
N ARG A 126 -26.84 20.45 -13.67
CA ARG A 126 -26.47 21.16 -14.91
C ARG A 126 -25.53 20.23 -15.63
N ASP A 127 -26.05 19.70 -16.73
CA ASP A 127 -25.43 19.92 -18.03
C ASP A 127 -23.93 19.60 -18.08
N PHE A 128 -23.56 18.41 -17.61
CA PHE A 128 -22.39 17.75 -18.20
C PHE A 128 -22.85 17.33 -19.59
N SER A 129 -22.22 17.87 -20.64
CA SER A 129 -22.50 17.36 -21.98
C SER A 129 -22.00 15.91 -22.03
N ASP A 130 -22.61 15.05 -22.85
CA ASP A 130 -22.13 13.65 -23.03
C ASP A 130 -20.61 13.61 -23.33
N ASP A 131 -20.08 14.65 -23.99
CA ASP A 131 -18.64 14.83 -24.26
C ASP A 131 -17.78 14.98 -22.99
N ASP A 132 -18.25 15.71 -21.96
CA ASP A 132 -17.51 15.91 -20.70
C ASP A 132 -17.49 14.63 -19.85
N GLU A 133 -18.53 13.80 -19.97
CA GLU A 133 -18.62 12.51 -19.28
C GLU A 133 -17.64 11.48 -19.85
N ILE A 134 -17.45 11.47 -21.17
CA ILE A 134 -16.49 10.62 -21.87
C ILE A 134 -15.06 11.06 -21.53
N ASP A 135 -14.77 12.36 -21.53
CA ASP A 135 -13.46 12.90 -21.17
C ASP A 135 -13.03 12.55 -19.73
N LEU A 136 -13.99 12.39 -18.80
CA LEU A 136 -13.75 11.99 -17.41
C LEU A 136 -13.51 10.49 -17.25
N LEU A 137 -14.19 9.67 -18.06
CA LEU A 137 -13.97 8.22 -18.10
C LEU A 137 -12.56 7.92 -18.65
N ASP A 138 -12.17 8.56 -19.75
CA ASP A 138 -10.84 8.43 -20.33
C ASP A 138 -9.76 8.87 -19.32
N LEU A 139 -10.00 9.94 -18.56
CA LEU A 139 -9.09 10.39 -17.51
C LEU A 139 -9.00 9.40 -16.34
N ALA A 140 -10.10 8.75 -15.97
CA ALA A 140 -10.12 7.74 -14.92
C ALA A 140 -9.37 6.47 -15.32
N GLU A 141 -9.47 6.06 -16.59
CA GLU A 141 -8.72 4.94 -17.16
C GLU A 141 -7.21 5.24 -17.21
N GLU A 142 -6.81 6.42 -17.74
CA GLU A 142 -5.41 6.89 -17.72
C GLU A 142 -4.84 6.95 -16.29
N LEU A 143 -5.66 7.37 -15.31
CA LEU A 143 -5.28 7.44 -13.91
C LEU A 143 -5.08 6.05 -13.30
N LEU A 144 -5.97 5.10 -13.60
CA LEU A 144 -5.86 3.73 -13.12
C LEU A 144 -4.59 3.05 -13.66
N GLU A 145 -4.27 3.25 -14.95
CA GLU A 145 -3.05 2.73 -15.56
C GLU A 145 -1.79 3.27 -14.85
N LYS A 146 -1.78 4.57 -14.53
CA LYS A 146 -0.67 5.19 -13.80
C LYS A 146 -0.55 4.68 -12.38
N LEU A 147 -1.67 4.53 -11.67
CA LEU A 147 -1.69 4.05 -10.29
C LEU A 147 -1.30 2.58 -10.18
N THR A 148 -1.75 1.74 -11.11
CA THR A 148 -1.33 0.33 -11.19
C THR A 148 0.13 0.20 -11.56
N HIS A 149 0.69 1.11 -12.37
CA HIS A 149 2.12 1.15 -12.65
C HIS A 149 2.95 1.60 -11.43
N ILE A 150 2.44 2.53 -10.61
CA ILE A 150 3.10 2.98 -9.36
C ILE A 150 3.01 1.90 -8.27
N CYS A 151 1.91 1.14 -8.24
CA CYS A 151 1.68 0.05 -7.27
C CYS A 151 2.34 -1.27 -7.68
N GLY A 152 2.57 -1.48 -8.97
CA GLY A 152 3.14 -2.69 -9.56
C GLY A 152 4.52 -2.43 -10.12
N GLU A 153 5.53 -2.35 -9.25
CA GLU A 153 6.89 -2.76 -9.60
C GLU A 153 7.04 -4.25 -9.27
N ASP A 154 6.96 -5.08 -10.32
CA ASP A 154 7.67 -6.36 -10.43
C ASP A 154 8.59 -6.29 -11.67
#